data_AF-A0A382VI99-F1
#
_entry.id   AF-A0A382VI99-F1
#
_cell.length_a   1.000
_cell.length_b   1.000
_cell.length_c   1.000
_cell.angle_alpha   90.00
_cell.angle_beta   90.00
_cell.angle_gamma   90.00
#
_symmetry.space_group_name_H-M   'P 1'
#
loop_
_entity.id
_entity.type
_entity.pdbx_description
1 polymer ?
#
loop_
_entity_poly.entity_id
_entity_poly.type
_entity_poly.pdbx_seq_one_letter_code
_entity_poly.pdbx_strand_id
1 'polypeptide(L)'
;RAFKPYIGSTAIGVTGKYRSLNFDLDGNQLTSAAGWGFDLGFLAPLPFGIRLGLSVQDLGGTSLEHDGGIAEKVYGTRYRLGLAHKPIEGLTVAAGLDDALRFGAEYWVQGLLALRAGLLTELDTPESFGDATTTSFGVGVKYGFATLDYAYERHPVLPATHYTSLSLSYNPRVVAIKDATIRPNPIFRSLYQHYQENDFCDVVIANSAPEPIEVTVGIFLPKIMSVPHQETILLPPQSNEKYAFKVTFDTDILNKREAYFDNFVTPVIKVSYTRNRKEQSVEK
;
A
#
# COMPACT_ATOMS: atom_id res chain seq x y z
N ARG A 1 -6.09 28.11 -19.46
CA ARG A 1 -6.42 27.22 -18.32
C ARG A 1 -5.83 25.85 -18.62
N ALA A 2 -4.63 25.56 -18.12
CA ALA A 2 -3.95 24.29 -18.37
C ALA A 2 -4.61 23.17 -17.57
N PHE A 3 -4.93 22.06 -18.23
CA PHE A 3 -5.31 20.81 -17.58
C PHE A 3 -4.11 20.33 -16.75
N LYS A 4 -4.14 20.57 -15.43
CA LYS A 4 -3.29 19.84 -14.49
C LYS A 4 -3.52 18.34 -14.73
N PRO A 5 -2.47 17.52 -14.85
CA PRO A 5 -2.67 16.08 -14.95
C PRO A 5 -3.22 15.60 -13.59
N TYR A 6 -4.54 15.44 -13.51
CA TYR A 6 -5.23 14.80 -12.39
C TYR A 6 -5.13 13.27 -12.45
N ILE A 7 -4.34 12.75 -13.39
CA ILE A 7 -3.92 11.36 -13.43
C ILE A 7 -2.87 11.25 -12.32
N GLY A 8 -3.25 10.73 -11.16
CA GLY A 8 -2.27 10.30 -10.15
C GLY A 8 -1.33 9.23 -10.72
N SER A 9 -0.40 8.69 -9.91
CA SER A 9 0.58 7.71 -10.38
C SER A 9 -0.10 6.45 -10.97
N THR A 10 -0.20 6.41 -12.30
CA THR A 10 -0.62 5.22 -13.05
C THR A 10 0.47 4.16 -12.95
N ALA A 11 0.07 2.91 -12.69
CA ALA A 11 0.96 1.78 -12.59
C ALA A 11 0.67 0.76 -13.69
N ILE A 12 1.74 0.17 -14.22
CA ILE A 12 1.69 -0.95 -15.17
C ILE A 12 2.46 -2.10 -14.55
N GLY A 13 1.88 -3.29 -14.55
CA GLY A 13 2.48 -4.53 -14.06
C GLY A 13 2.51 -5.57 -15.16
N VAL A 14 3.58 -6.36 -15.19
CA VAL A 14 3.74 -7.54 -16.05
C VAL A 14 4.05 -8.73 -15.16
N THR A 15 3.45 -9.88 -15.42
CA THR A 15 3.72 -11.10 -14.64
C THR A 15 3.89 -12.28 -15.57
N GLY A 16 4.93 -13.09 -15.34
CA GLY A 16 5.13 -14.39 -15.98
C GLY A 16 4.80 -15.51 -15.01
N LYS A 17 4.10 -16.54 -15.48
CA LYS A 17 3.72 -17.72 -14.70
C LYS A 17 4.19 -18.98 -15.41
N TYR A 18 4.68 -19.94 -14.63
CA TYR A 18 4.93 -21.31 -15.08
C TYR A 18 3.96 -22.23 -14.33
N ARG A 19 3.20 -23.04 -15.05
CA ARG A 19 2.24 -23.99 -14.48
C ARG A 19 2.60 -25.40 -14.92
N SER A 20 2.53 -26.34 -13.98
CA SER A 20 2.67 -27.77 -14.23
C SER A 20 1.46 -28.49 -13.66
N LEU A 21 0.83 -29.33 -14.46
CA LEU A 21 -0.31 -30.17 -14.10
C LEU A 21 0.08 -31.63 -14.26
N ASN A 22 -0.06 -32.38 -13.16
CA ASN A 22 0.12 -33.82 -13.14
C ASN A 22 -1.21 -34.43 -12.73
N PHE A 23 -1.81 -35.23 -13.60
CA PHE A 23 -3.00 -36.01 -13.33
C PHE A 23 -2.60 -37.49 -13.18
N ASP A 24 -2.81 -38.01 -11.98
CA ASP A 24 -2.69 -39.43 -11.64
C ASP A 24 -4.10 -39.95 -11.31
N LEU A 25 -4.48 -41.06 -11.94
CA LEU A 25 -5.72 -41.77 -11.66
C LEU A 25 -5.37 -43.26 -11.47
N ASP A 26 -5.55 -43.76 -10.25
CA ASP A 26 -5.29 -45.15 -9.87
C ASP A 26 -3.88 -45.68 -10.25
N GLY A 27 -2.85 -44.85 -10.09
CA GLY A 27 -1.45 -45.26 -10.23
C GLY A 27 -0.92 -45.31 -11.66
N ASN A 28 -1.71 -44.82 -12.63
CA ASN A 28 -1.26 -44.58 -14.00
C ASN A 28 -1.26 -43.06 -14.27
N GLN A 29 -0.09 -42.51 -14.58
CA GLN A 29 0.04 -41.13 -15.08
C GLN A 29 -0.64 -41.02 -16.46
N LEU A 30 -1.77 -40.31 -16.53
CA LEU A 30 -2.54 -40.15 -17.76
C LEU A 30 -2.10 -38.96 -18.63
N THR A 31 -1.13 -38.13 -18.20
CA THR A 31 -1.43 -36.74 -17.83
C THR A 31 -0.28 -35.94 -17.20
N SER A 32 0.83 -35.61 -17.90
CA SER A 32 1.69 -34.49 -17.50
C SER A 32 1.71 -33.39 -18.56
N ALA A 33 1.50 -32.13 -18.14
CA ALA A 33 1.58 -30.99 -19.02
C ALA A 33 2.10 -29.74 -18.29
N ALA A 34 2.95 -28.97 -18.97
CA ALA A 34 3.51 -27.73 -18.44
C ALA A 34 3.41 -26.59 -19.46
N GLY A 35 3.29 -25.36 -18.99
CA GLY A 35 3.12 -24.20 -19.86
C GLY A 35 3.46 -22.87 -19.20
N TRP A 36 3.78 -21.89 -20.04
CA TRP A 36 4.04 -20.52 -19.65
C TRP A 36 2.81 -19.65 -19.92
N GLY A 37 2.55 -18.68 -19.04
CA GLY A 37 1.51 -17.67 -19.19
C GLY A 37 2.04 -16.28 -18.85
N PHE A 38 1.52 -15.27 -19.55
CA PHE A 38 1.86 -13.88 -19.31
C PHE A 38 0.60 -13.08 -18.99
N ASP A 39 0.69 -12.24 -17.97
CA ASP A 39 -0.36 -11.32 -17.58
C ASP A 39 0.11 -9.88 -17.68
N LEU A 40 -0.82 -9.00 -18.02
CA LEU A 40 -0.64 -7.55 -18.01
C LEU A 40 -1.68 -6.92 -17.10
N GLY A 41 -1.23 -6.01 -16.22
CA GLY A 41 -2.05 -5.24 -15.31
C GLY A 41 -1.84 -3.75 -15.49
N PHE A 42 -2.91 -2.98 -15.41
CA PHE A 42 -2.92 -1.53 -15.47
C PHE A 42 -3.78 -1.00 -14.33
N LEU A 43 -3.27 -0.02 -13.58
CA LEU A 43 -4.00 0.63 -12.49
C LEU A 43 -3.86 2.14 -12.63
N ALA A 44 -4.98 2.84 -12.74
CA ALA A 44 -5.01 4.29 -12.81
C ALA A 44 -5.91 4.87 -11.71
N PRO A 45 -5.41 5.84 -10.92
CA PRO A 45 -6.27 6.64 -10.07
C PRO A 45 -7.05 7.66 -10.91
N LEU A 46 -8.37 7.72 -10.70
CA LEU A 46 -9.27 8.70 -11.31
C LEU A 46 -9.63 9.81 -10.29
N PRO A 47 -10.17 10.95 -10.78
CA PRO A 47 -10.73 11.98 -9.90
C PRO A 47 -11.75 11.42 -8.90
N PHE A 48 -11.97 12.15 -7.80
CA PHE A 48 -12.91 11.78 -6.73
C PHE A 48 -12.53 10.51 -5.94
N GLY A 49 -11.26 10.11 -5.93
CA GLY A 49 -10.80 8.97 -5.12
C GLY A 49 -11.24 7.61 -5.67
N ILE A 50 -11.55 7.54 -6.95
CA ILE A 50 -11.85 6.31 -7.68
C ILE A 50 -10.54 5.71 -8.21
N ARG A 51 -10.42 4.40 -8.25
CA ARG A 51 -9.30 3.67 -8.87
C ARG A 51 -9.86 2.72 -9.91
N LEU A 52 -9.30 2.77 -11.11
CA LEU A 52 -9.61 1.84 -12.19
C LEU A 52 -8.47 0.85 -12.34
N GLY A 53 -8.82 -0.43 -12.39
CA GLY A 53 -7.91 -1.53 -12.66
C GLY A 53 -8.34 -2.25 -13.93
N LEU A 54 -7.39 -2.59 -14.78
CA LEU A 54 -7.57 -3.47 -15.93
C LEU A 54 -6.53 -4.58 -15.83
N SER A 55 -6.92 -5.82 -16.04
CA SER A 55 -5.98 -6.92 -16.14
C SER A 55 -6.36 -7.85 -17.29
N VAL A 56 -5.35 -8.23 -18.06
CA VAL A 56 -5.45 -9.25 -19.10
C VAL A 56 -4.60 -10.42 -18.65
N GLN A 57 -5.23 -11.57 -18.48
CA GLN A 57 -4.58 -12.80 -18.02
C GLN A 57 -4.39 -13.79 -19.17
N ASP A 58 -3.30 -14.55 -19.11
CA ASP A 58 -2.98 -15.63 -20.04
C ASP A 58 -2.95 -15.15 -21.52
N LEU A 59 -2.19 -14.07 -21.76
CA LEU A 59 -1.99 -13.44 -23.07
C LEU A 59 -1.14 -14.36 -23.97
N GLY A 60 -1.73 -14.85 -25.06
CA GLY A 60 -1.12 -15.85 -25.97
C GLY A 60 -1.66 -17.27 -25.81
N GLY A 61 -2.40 -17.55 -24.73
CA GLY A 61 -2.89 -18.89 -24.38
C GLY A 61 -1.81 -19.79 -23.79
N THR A 62 -2.13 -20.46 -22.68
CA THR A 62 -1.25 -21.49 -22.14
C THR A 62 -1.41 -22.75 -22.98
N SER A 63 -0.46 -22.99 -23.89
CA SER A 63 -0.37 -24.26 -24.62
C SER A 63 0.19 -25.31 -23.68
N LEU A 64 -0.58 -26.36 -23.42
CA LEU A 64 -0.14 -27.52 -22.65
C LEU A 64 0.24 -28.60 -23.65
N GLU A 65 1.52 -28.96 -23.68
CA GLU A 65 2.02 -30.06 -24.50
C GLU A 65 1.89 -31.35 -23.69
N HIS A 66 1.06 -32.26 -24.21
CA HIS A 66 0.76 -33.56 -23.62
C HIS A 66 1.68 -34.61 -24.26
N ASP A 67 2.08 -35.66 -23.54
CA ASP A 67 2.99 -36.73 -24.02
C ASP A 67 2.50 -37.49 -25.30
N GLY A 68 1.28 -37.20 -25.77
CA GLY A 68 0.72 -37.69 -27.04
C GLY A 68 0.85 -36.75 -28.24
N GLY A 69 1.55 -35.62 -28.13
CA GLY A 69 1.82 -34.70 -29.26
C GLY A 69 0.64 -33.82 -29.70
N ILE A 70 -0.41 -33.71 -28.88
CA ILE A 70 -1.56 -32.82 -29.14
C ILE A 70 -1.43 -31.61 -28.20
N ALA A 71 -1.23 -30.44 -28.79
CA ALA A 71 -1.22 -29.16 -28.08
C ALA A 71 -2.65 -28.62 -27.97
N GLU A 72 -3.22 -28.61 -26.78
CA GLU A 72 -4.54 -28.03 -26.52
C GLU A 72 -4.40 -26.69 -25.79
N LYS A 73 -5.16 -25.69 -26.24
CA LYS A 73 -5.21 -24.35 -25.63
C LYS A 73 -6.20 -24.37 -24.46
N VAL A 74 -5.73 -24.84 -23.31
CA VAL A 74 -6.59 -25.13 -22.15
C VAL A 74 -7.18 -23.88 -21.47
N TYR A 75 -6.55 -22.71 -21.62
CA TYR A 75 -7.07 -21.45 -21.05
C TYR A 75 -7.15 -20.35 -22.11
N GLY A 76 -8.36 -19.81 -22.29
CA GLY A 76 -8.62 -18.61 -23.08
C GLY A 76 -8.14 -17.35 -22.36
N THR A 77 -7.78 -16.32 -23.13
CA THR A 77 -7.40 -15.01 -22.60
C THR A 77 -8.56 -14.38 -21.85
N ARG A 78 -8.35 -14.00 -20.58
CA ARG A 78 -9.37 -13.41 -19.72
C ARG A 78 -9.13 -11.93 -19.53
N TYR A 79 -10.20 -11.13 -19.68
CA TYR A 79 -10.18 -9.69 -19.44
C TYR A 79 -10.95 -9.39 -18.17
N ARG A 80 -10.35 -8.60 -17.28
CA ARG A 80 -11.03 -8.14 -16.06
C ARG A 80 -10.87 -6.63 -15.94
N LEU A 81 -12.00 -5.98 -15.72
CA LEU A 81 -12.10 -4.55 -15.42
C LEU A 81 -12.58 -4.39 -13.98
N GLY A 82 -11.99 -3.45 -13.24
CA GLY A 82 -12.32 -3.19 -11.85
C GLY A 82 -12.36 -1.70 -11.54
N LEU A 83 -13.30 -1.32 -10.70
CA LEU A 83 -13.43 0.01 -10.12
C LEU A 83 -13.45 -0.12 -8.61
N ALA A 84 -12.70 0.73 -7.92
CA ALA A 84 -12.71 0.81 -6.47
C ALA A 84 -12.84 2.27 -6.02
N HIS A 85 -13.57 2.50 -4.93
CA HIS A 85 -13.76 3.82 -4.35
C HIS A 85 -13.69 3.75 -2.82
N LYS A 86 -13.08 4.77 -2.21
CA LYS A 86 -12.94 4.88 -0.75
C LYS A 86 -13.78 6.07 -0.26
N PRO A 87 -15.09 5.88 0.01
CA PRO A 87 -15.99 6.98 0.35
C PRO A 87 -15.72 7.58 1.75
N ILE A 88 -15.33 6.75 2.72
CA ILE A 88 -14.98 7.17 4.08
C ILE A 88 -13.69 6.48 4.53
N GLU A 89 -13.10 6.97 5.62
CA GLU A 89 -11.93 6.32 6.20
C GLU A 89 -12.25 4.89 6.63
N GLY A 90 -11.40 3.94 6.26
CA GLY A 90 -11.60 2.51 6.53
C GLY A 90 -12.51 1.76 5.55
N LEU A 91 -13.48 2.41 4.86
CA LEU A 91 -14.39 1.73 3.93
C LEU A 91 -13.90 1.82 2.48
N THR A 92 -13.75 0.67 1.83
CA THR A 92 -13.46 0.54 0.41
C THR A 92 -14.57 -0.27 -0.25
N VAL A 93 -15.17 0.26 -1.32
CA VAL A 93 -16.14 -0.46 -2.13
C VAL A 93 -15.53 -0.69 -3.50
N ALA A 94 -15.73 -1.89 -4.05
CA ALA A 94 -15.22 -2.28 -5.35
C ALA A 94 -16.30 -2.98 -6.18
N ALA A 95 -16.23 -2.75 -7.49
CA ALA A 95 -17.01 -3.44 -8.49
C ALA A 95 -16.06 -3.98 -9.56
N GLY A 96 -16.30 -5.18 -10.06
CA GLY A 96 -15.51 -5.83 -11.09
C GLY A 96 -16.42 -6.41 -12.17
N LEU A 97 -15.93 -6.39 -13.40
CA LEU A 97 -16.56 -7.00 -14.56
C LEU A 97 -15.52 -7.86 -15.27
N ASP A 98 -15.80 -9.16 -15.32
CA ASP A 98 -15.18 -10.11 -16.24
C ASP A 98 -16.33 -10.89 -16.93
N ASP A 99 -16.24 -12.22 -16.99
CA ASP A 99 -17.37 -13.08 -17.37
C ASP A 99 -18.45 -13.14 -16.25
N ALA A 100 -18.13 -12.58 -15.07
CA ALA A 100 -19.03 -12.38 -13.95
C ALA A 100 -19.01 -10.91 -13.48
N LEU A 101 -20.12 -10.50 -12.88
CA LEU A 101 -20.23 -9.23 -12.18
C LEU A 101 -19.86 -9.46 -10.71
N ARG A 102 -18.90 -8.68 -10.19
CA ARG A 102 -18.40 -8.79 -8.82
C ARG A 102 -18.63 -7.49 -8.09
N PHE A 103 -19.16 -7.56 -6.88
CA PHE A 103 -19.24 -6.42 -5.97
C PHE A 103 -18.65 -6.80 -4.63
N GLY A 104 -17.91 -5.89 -4.01
CA GLY A 104 -17.29 -6.12 -2.71
C GLY A 104 -17.18 -4.85 -1.90
N ALA A 105 -17.24 -5.01 -0.59
CA ALA A 105 -16.97 -3.95 0.37
C ALA A 105 -16.01 -4.47 1.44
N GLU A 106 -15.05 -3.64 1.82
CA GLU A 106 -14.09 -3.89 2.88
C GLU A 106 -14.13 -2.70 3.85
N TYR A 107 -14.27 -2.97 5.16
CA TYR A 107 -14.24 -1.98 6.20
C TYR A 107 -13.19 -2.29 7.27
N TRP A 108 -12.24 -1.38 7.46
CA TRP A 108 -11.23 -1.46 8.50
C TRP A 108 -11.61 -0.64 9.73
N VAL A 109 -11.85 -1.32 10.86
CA VAL A 109 -12.04 -0.70 12.16
C VAL A 109 -10.68 -0.44 12.79
N GLN A 110 -10.32 0.84 12.92
CA GLN A 110 -9.05 1.33 13.48
C GLN A 110 -7.79 0.73 12.85
N GLY A 111 -7.89 0.13 11.66
CA GLY A 111 -6.78 -0.55 10.99
C GLY A 111 -6.36 -1.89 11.63
N LEU A 112 -7.11 -2.40 12.61
CA LEU A 112 -6.87 -3.69 13.27
C LEU A 112 -7.80 -4.78 12.75
N LEU A 113 -9.10 -4.48 12.61
CA LEU A 113 -10.10 -5.46 12.23
C LEU A 113 -10.69 -5.12 10.86
N ALA A 114 -10.65 -6.06 9.93
CA ALA A 114 -11.23 -5.95 8.60
C ALA A 114 -12.53 -6.75 8.52
N LEU A 115 -13.61 -6.12 8.07
CA LEU A 115 -14.85 -6.79 7.69
C LEU A 115 -14.98 -6.75 6.18
N ARG A 116 -15.26 -7.89 5.56
CA ARG A 116 -15.38 -8.02 4.11
C ARG A 116 -16.70 -8.68 3.76
N ALA A 117 -17.36 -8.16 2.74
CA ALA A 117 -18.53 -8.78 2.15
C ALA A 117 -18.41 -8.68 0.63
N GLY A 118 -18.82 -9.74 -0.06
CA GLY A 118 -18.73 -9.85 -1.50
C GLY A 118 -19.92 -10.58 -2.10
N LEU A 119 -20.26 -10.19 -3.32
CA LEU A 119 -21.26 -10.81 -4.17
C LEU A 119 -20.64 -11.02 -5.55
N LEU A 120 -20.86 -12.20 -6.11
CA LEU A 120 -20.45 -12.56 -7.46
C LEU A 120 -21.67 -13.13 -8.16
N THR A 121 -21.98 -12.62 -9.35
CA THR A 121 -23.06 -13.12 -10.21
C THR A 121 -22.49 -13.40 -11.59
N GLU A 122 -22.54 -14.65 -12.04
CA GLU A 122 -22.10 -15.03 -13.38
C GLU A 122 -23.10 -14.52 -14.44
N LEU A 123 -22.58 -14.05 -15.58
CA LEU A 123 -23.41 -13.41 -16.62
C LEU A 123 -23.86 -14.37 -17.73
N ASP A 124 -23.25 -15.56 -17.83
CA ASP A 124 -23.37 -16.47 -18.98
C ASP A 124 -24.27 -17.70 -18.72
N THR A 125 -24.97 -17.76 -17.57
CA THR A 125 -25.90 -18.86 -17.23
C THR A 125 -27.37 -18.46 -17.51
N PRO A 126 -28.08 -19.11 -18.46
CA PRO A 126 -29.46 -18.75 -18.85
C PRO A 126 -30.53 -19.10 -17.81
N GLU A 127 -30.20 -19.87 -16.77
CA GLU A 127 -31.17 -20.37 -15.80
C GLU A 127 -31.06 -19.60 -14.47
N SER A 128 -31.89 -18.58 -14.33
CA SER A 128 -32.16 -17.84 -13.09
C SER A 128 -30.95 -17.17 -12.41
N PHE A 129 -30.95 -15.84 -12.41
CA PHE A 129 -30.00 -14.97 -11.65
C PHE A 129 -29.81 -15.39 -10.16
N GLY A 130 -30.75 -16.15 -9.58
CA GLY A 130 -30.66 -16.66 -8.21
C GLY A 130 -29.71 -17.84 -8.01
N ASP A 131 -29.43 -18.65 -9.04
CA ASP A 131 -28.71 -19.93 -8.92
C ASP A 131 -27.22 -19.84 -9.32
N ALA A 132 -26.78 -18.67 -9.79
CA ALA A 132 -25.39 -18.38 -10.16
C ALA A 132 -24.74 -17.28 -9.29
N THR A 133 -25.41 -16.89 -8.19
CA THR A 133 -24.91 -15.85 -7.29
C THR A 133 -24.19 -16.45 -6.08
N THR A 134 -22.89 -16.22 -5.99
CA THR A 134 -22.05 -16.61 -4.86
C THR A 134 -21.90 -15.44 -3.89
N THR A 135 -22.16 -15.70 -2.61
CA THR A 135 -22.02 -14.69 -1.54
C THR A 135 -20.83 -15.03 -0.66
N SER A 136 -20.02 -14.04 -0.32
CA SER A 136 -18.86 -14.21 0.55
C SER A 136 -18.82 -13.21 1.69
N PHE A 137 -18.38 -13.69 2.85
CA PHE A 137 -18.19 -12.88 4.06
C PHE A 137 -16.81 -13.18 4.64
N GLY A 138 -16.11 -12.16 5.12
CA GLY A 138 -14.78 -12.35 5.68
C GLY A 138 -14.50 -11.43 6.86
N VAL A 139 -13.67 -11.92 7.77
CA VAL A 139 -13.14 -11.19 8.91
C VAL A 139 -11.63 -11.33 8.90
N GLY A 140 -10.93 -10.20 9.03
CA GLY A 140 -9.48 -10.14 9.15
C GLY A 140 -9.07 -9.47 10.45
N VAL A 141 -8.00 -9.96 11.07
CA VAL A 141 -7.37 -9.33 12.23
C VAL A 141 -5.89 -9.11 11.95
N LYS A 142 -5.47 -7.86 12.10
CA LYS A 142 -4.08 -7.42 11.97
C LYS A 142 -3.48 -7.19 13.34
N TYR A 143 -2.42 -7.92 13.65
CA TYR A 143 -1.65 -7.78 14.88
C TYR A 143 -0.16 -7.61 14.57
N GLY A 144 0.31 -6.36 14.61
CA GLY A 144 1.69 -6.01 14.32
C GLY A 144 2.12 -6.40 12.90
N PHE A 145 3.00 -7.40 12.81
CA PHE A 145 3.53 -7.93 11.55
C PHE A 145 2.70 -9.06 10.94
N ALA A 146 1.70 -9.60 11.66
CA ALA A 146 0.86 -10.70 11.19
C ALA A 146 -0.56 -10.21 10.87
N THR A 147 -1.15 -10.76 9.81
CA THR A 147 -2.56 -10.57 9.46
C THR A 147 -3.17 -11.94 9.24
N LEU A 148 -4.25 -12.23 9.97
CA LEU A 148 -5.01 -13.46 9.83
C LEU A 148 -6.36 -13.12 9.23
N ASP A 149 -6.71 -13.76 8.12
CA ASP A 149 -7.97 -13.57 7.43
C ASP A 149 -8.75 -14.89 7.41
N TYR A 150 -10.03 -14.81 7.74
CA TYR A 150 -10.98 -15.91 7.64
C TYR A 150 -12.11 -15.48 6.72
N ALA A 151 -12.38 -16.26 5.67
CA ALA A 151 -13.46 -16.00 4.74
C ALA A 151 -14.37 -17.23 4.60
N TYR A 152 -15.66 -16.95 4.50
CA TYR A 152 -16.73 -17.89 4.28
C TYR A 152 -17.34 -17.60 2.92
N GLU A 153 -17.34 -18.58 2.04
CA GLU A 153 -17.94 -18.50 0.72
C GLU A 153 -19.08 -19.49 0.60
N ARG A 154 -20.25 -19.00 0.22
CA ARG A 154 -21.42 -19.81 -0.04
C ARG A 154 -21.70 -19.80 -1.53
N HIS A 155 -21.36 -20.92 -2.17
CA HIS A 155 -21.74 -21.20 -3.54
C HIS A 155 -23.19 -21.70 -3.60
N PRO A 156 -23.94 -21.43 -4.68
CA PRO A 156 -25.30 -21.97 -4.84
C PRO A 156 -25.32 -23.50 -4.95
N VAL A 157 -24.40 -24.07 -5.73
CA VAL A 157 -24.34 -25.51 -6.02
C VAL A 157 -23.38 -26.30 -5.12
N LEU A 158 -22.27 -25.69 -4.70
CA LEU A 158 -21.22 -26.37 -3.93
C LEU A 158 -21.44 -26.13 -2.42
N PRO A 159 -21.01 -27.08 -1.56
CA PRO A 159 -21.00 -26.86 -0.13
C PRO A 159 -20.25 -25.60 0.25
N ALA A 160 -20.67 -24.99 1.35
CA ALA A 160 -20.02 -23.78 1.84
C ALA A 160 -18.54 -24.04 2.14
N THR A 161 -17.68 -23.14 1.67
CA THR A 161 -16.23 -23.25 1.73
C THR A 161 -15.65 -22.23 2.71
N HIS A 162 -14.67 -22.66 3.49
CA HIS A 162 -13.98 -21.82 4.46
C HIS A 162 -12.52 -21.63 4.03
N TYR A 163 -12.10 -20.38 3.89
CA TYR A 163 -10.73 -20.00 3.57
C TYR A 163 -10.07 -19.36 4.78
N THR A 164 -8.89 -19.85 5.14
CA THR A 164 -8.06 -19.27 6.19
C THR A 164 -6.72 -18.87 5.59
N SER A 165 -6.35 -17.60 5.74
CA SER A 165 -5.10 -17.04 5.24
C SER A 165 -4.29 -16.41 6.37
N LEU A 166 -2.98 -16.60 6.33
CA LEU A 166 -2.03 -15.96 7.23
C LEU A 166 -1.00 -15.21 6.39
N SER A 167 -0.95 -13.90 6.56
CA SER A 167 0.01 -13.02 5.91
C SER A 167 0.99 -12.44 6.92
N LEU A 168 2.29 -12.54 6.64
CA LEU A 168 3.36 -11.99 7.47
C LEU A 168 4.05 -10.85 6.71
N SER A 169 4.01 -9.64 7.27
CA SER A 169 4.62 -8.43 6.73
C SER A 169 5.82 -8.03 7.57
N TYR A 170 7.02 -8.21 7.02
CA TYR A 170 8.26 -7.79 7.68
C TYR A 170 8.65 -6.38 7.22
N ASN A 171 8.71 -5.42 8.16
CA ASN A 171 9.27 -4.09 7.91
C ASN A 171 10.71 -4.05 8.43
N PRO A 172 11.73 -4.01 7.55
CA PRO A 172 13.14 -4.03 7.97
C PRO A 172 13.64 -2.70 8.54
N ARG A 173 12.79 -1.66 8.58
CA ARG A 173 13.17 -0.35 9.12
C ARG A 173 13.40 -0.45 10.62
N VAL A 174 14.58 -0.01 11.04
CA VAL A 174 15.00 -0.03 12.45
C VAL A 174 14.92 1.33 13.10
N VAL A 175 14.97 2.40 12.31
CA VAL A 175 14.79 3.77 12.79
C VAL A 175 13.34 4.18 12.58
N ALA A 176 12.72 4.75 13.61
CA ALA A 176 11.35 5.27 13.53
C ALA A 176 11.23 6.61 14.25
N ILE A 177 10.50 7.55 13.64
CA ILE A 177 10.12 8.82 14.27
C ILE A 177 8.85 8.57 15.09
N LYS A 178 8.96 8.57 16.41
CA LYS A 178 7.82 8.32 17.32
C LYS A 178 6.99 9.57 17.48
N ASP A 179 7.63 10.68 17.80
CA ASP A 179 6.96 11.94 18.06
C ASP A 179 7.79 13.13 17.58
N ALA A 180 7.10 14.24 17.30
CA ALA A 180 7.68 15.47 16.81
C ALA A 180 6.86 16.65 17.33
N THR A 181 7.38 17.33 18.32
CA THR A 181 6.71 18.46 18.96
C THR A 181 7.49 19.73 18.71
N ILE A 182 6.83 20.75 18.16
CA ILE A 182 7.38 22.11 18.08
C ILE A 182 7.11 22.80 19.41
N ARG A 183 8.14 23.40 20.03
CA ARG A 183 7.99 24.08 21.32
C ARG A 183 7.15 25.37 21.19
N PRO A 184 7.47 26.32 20.30
CA PRO A 184 6.64 27.51 20.12
C PRO A 184 5.39 27.20 19.29
N ASN A 185 4.21 27.35 19.90
CA ASN A 185 2.94 27.35 19.19
C ASN A 185 2.05 28.49 19.74
N PRO A 186 1.80 29.57 18.98
CA PRO A 186 2.10 29.77 17.55
C PRO A 186 3.54 30.25 17.27
N ILE A 187 3.97 30.14 16.00
CA ILE A 187 5.30 30.60 15.55
C ILE A 187 5.19 32.03 15.02
N PHE A 188 5.97 32.95 15.57
CA PHE A 188 6.05 34.34 15.14
C PHE A 188 7.30 34.58 14.28
N ARG A 189 7.13 35.02 13.03
CA ARG A 189 8.25 35.24 12.10
C ARG A 189 9.24 36.30 12.59
N SER A 190 8.78 37.28 13.37
CA SER A 190 9.63 38.31 13.96
C SER A 190 10.63 37.78 14.98
N LEU A 191 10.35 36.63 15.61
CA LEU A 191 11.18 36.02 16.65
C LEU A 191 12.15 34.96 16.09
N TYR A 192 12.38 34.94 14.77
CA TYR A 192 13.21 33.93 14.12
C TYR A 192 14.64 33.83 14.69
N GLN A 193 15.24 34.96 15.10
CA GLN A 193 16.57 34.98 15.74
C GLN A 193 16.55 34.27 17.11
N HIS A 194 15.50 34.52 17.91
CA HIS A 194 15.33 33.87 19.21
C HIS A 194 15.14 32.35 19.08
N TYR A 195 14.48 31.91 18.02
CA TYR A 195 14.30 30.49 17.71
C TYR A 195 15.55 29.81 17.14
N GLN A 196 16.51 30.57 16.58
CA GLN A 196 17.80 30.04 16.14
C GLN A 196 18.76 29.80 17.31
N GLU A 197 18.65 30.62 18.36
CA GLU A 197 19.50 30.51 19.54
C GLU A 197 19.07 29.36 20.47
N ASN A 198 17.76 29.11 20.56
CA ASN A 198 17.14 28.11 21.44
C ASN A 198 16.70 26.85 20.69
N ASP A 199 16.48 25.76 21.42
CA ASP A 199 15.93 24.55 20.80
C ASP A 199 14.49 24.81 20.35
N PHE A 200 14.21 24.46 19.11
CA PHE A 200 12.95 24.78 18.45
C PHE A 200 12.01 23.57 18.37
N CYS A 201 12.55 22.40 18.05
CA CYS A 201 11.78 21.18 17.84
C CYS A 201 12.36 20.02 18.65
N ASP A 202 11.49 19.29 19.31
CA ASP A 202 11.81 18.06 19.99
C ASP A 202 11.34 16.87 19.14
N VAL A 203 12.26 16.01 18.74
CA VAL A 203 11.95 14.80 17.95
C VAL A 203 12.33 13.57 18.76
N VAL A 204 11.39 12.65 18.92
CA VAL A 204 11.61 11.36 19.57
C VAL A 204 11.94 10.33 18.50
N ILE A 205 13.18 9.86 18.49
CA ILE A 205 13.69 8.93 17.49
C ILE A 205 14.05 7.62 18.18
N ALA A 206 13.52 6.51 17.66
CA ALA A 206 13.78 5.19 18.16
C ALA A 206 14.72 4.42 17.22
N ASN A 207 15.78 3.81 17.77
CA ASN A 207 16.62 2.85 17.08
C ASN A 207 16.34 1.45 17.62
N SER A 208 15.83 0.56 16.77
CA SER A 208 15.55 -0.84 17.11
C SER A 208 16.70 -1.78 16.78
N ALA A 209 17.80 -1.29 16.21
CA ALA A 209 18.96 -2.10 15.88
C ALA A 209 19.82 -2.39 17.12
N PRO A 210 20.51 -3.54 17.18
CA PRO A 210 21.46 -3.87 18.24
C PRO A 210 22.78 -3.10 18.13
N GLU A 211 22.97 -2.36 17.03
CA GLU A 211 24.16 -1.55 16.76
C GLU A 211 23.78 -0.06 16.74
N PRO A 212 24.71 0.84 17.10
CA PRO A 212 24.50 2.26 16.95
C PRO A 212 24.42 2.64 15.46
N ILE A 213 23.50 3.56 15.13
CA ILE A 213 23.28 4.00 13.75
C ILE A 213 23.44 5.51 13.67
N GLU A 214 24.30 5.97 12.77
CA GLU A 214 24.36 7.39 12.39
C GLU A 214 23.17 7.73 11.50
N VAL A 215 22.40 8.73 11.92
CA VAL A 215 21.22 9.20 11.19
C VAL A 215 21.34 10.70 10.92
N THR A 216 20.92 11.12 9.74
CA THR A 216 20.77 12.53 9.37
C THR A 216 19.31 12.91 9.50
N VAL A 217 19.01 13.82 10.43
CA VAL A 217 17.68 14.36 10.68
C VAL A 217 17.53 15.65 9.89
N GLY A 218 16.62 15.64 8.92
CA GLY A 218 16.20 16.79 8.15
C GLY A 218 14.89 17.36 8.70
N ILE A 219 14.88 18.62 9.13
CA ILE A 219 13.69 19.33 9.60
C ILE A 219 13.33 20.41 8.58
N PHE A 220 12.11 20.33 8.04
CA PHE A 220 11.61 21.28 7.06
C PHE A 220 10.29 21.90 7.52
N LEU A 221 10.22 23.23 7.51
CA LEU A 221 9.01 23.98 7.81
C LEU A 221 8.55 24.70 6.53
N PRO A 222 7.60 24.12 5.75
CA PRO A 222 7.37 24.51 4.35
C PRO A 222 7.05 25.98 4.09
N LYS A 223 6.47 26.68 5.06
CA LYS A 223 6.02 28.07 4.91
C LYS A 223 7.08 29.11 5.34
N ILE A 224 8.11 28.67 6.05
CA ILE A 224 9.09 29.58 6.68
C ILE A 224 10.53 29.27 6.29
N MET A 225 10.81 28.07 5.76
CA MET A 225 12.12 27.66 5.27
C MET A 225 12.09 27.33 3.78
N SER A 226 13.17 27.66 3.07
CA SER A 226 13.38 27.20 1.68
C SER A 226 14.27 25.97 1.62
N VAL A 227 15.17 25.81 2.61
CA VAL A 227 16.10 24.68 2.72
C VAL A 227 15.87 23.96 4.05
N PRO A 228 15.79 22.63 4.07
CA PRO A 228 15.68 21.87 5.32
C PRO A 228 16.94 22.03 6.17
N HIS A 229 16.77 22.16 7.49
CA HIS A 229 17.87 22.09 8.43
C HIS A 229 18.28 20.62 8.56
N GLN A 230 19.58 20.33 8.52
CA GLN A 230 20.10 18.96 8.59
C GLN A 230 21.11 18.85 9.72
N GLU A 231 20.91 17.87 10.60
CA GLU A 231 21.82 17.55 11.68
C GLU A 231 22.05 16.05 11.76
N THR A 232 23.29 15.63 11.98
CA THR A 232 23.67 14.21 12.10
C THR A 232 23.84 13.85 13.56
N ILE A 233 23.16 12.78 13.99
CA ILE A 233 23.24 12.26 15.34
C ILE A 233 23.56 10.76 15.32
N LEU A 234 24.24 10.28 16.36
CA LEU A 234 24.49 8.87 16.58
C LEU A 234 23.41 8.31 17.51
N LEU A 235 22.52 7.46 16.99
CA LEU A 235 21.51 6.81 17.81
C LEU A 235 22.11 5.59 18.53
N PRO A 236 22.03 5.50 19.87
CA PRO A 236 22.45 4.31 20.59
C PRO A 236 21.66 3.06 20.19
N PRO A 237 22.20 1.84 20.40
CA PRO A 237 21.48 0.62 20.12
C PRO A 237 20.24 0.47 21.01
N GLN A 238 19.14 -0.03 20.44
CA GLN A 238 17.88 -0.32 21.16
C GLN A 238 17.35 0.85 22.01
N SER A 239 17.50 2.08 21.54
CA SER A 239 17.12 3.29 22.28
C SER A 239 15.85 3.95 21.78
N ASN A 240 15.24 4.75 22.64
CA ASN A 240 14.13 5.65 22.33
C ASN A 240 14.42 7.00 22.99
N GLU A 241 15.16 7.86 22.26
CA GLU A 241 15.70 9.10 22.80
C GLU A 241 15.01 10.32 22.20
N LYS A 242 14.92 11.36 23.04
CA LYS A 242 14.39 12.67 22.66
C LYS A 242 15.57 13.58 22.32
N TYR A 243 15.61 14.05 21.09
CA TYR A 243 16.62 15.00 20.62
C TYR A 243 15.97 16.36 20.40
N ALA A 244 16.65 17.40 20.88
CA ALA A 244 16.25 18.78 20.73
C ALA A 244 17.08 19.41 19.62
N PHE A 245 16.40 19.93 18.59
CA PHE A 245 17.04 20.49 17.40
C PHE A 245 16.82 22.00 17.35
N LYS A 246 17.89 22.69 16.97
CA LYS A 246 17.82 24.09 16.55
C LYS A 246 17.44 24.14 15.07
N VAL A 247 16.88 25.25 14.61
CA VAL A 247 16.45 25.38 13.22
C VAL A 247 16.98 26.69 12.66
N THR A 248 17.52 26.62 11.44
CA THR A 248 17.98 27.80 10.71
C THR A 248 16.91 28.29 9.75
N PHE A 249 16.33 29.46 10.02
CA PHE A 249 15.41 30.12 9.10
C PHE A 249 16.13 30.86 7.96
N ASP A 250 15.41 31.07 6.85
CA ASP A 250 15.89 31.92 5.75
C ASP A 250 16.04 33.37 6.22
N THR A 251 17.06 34.06 5.71
CA THR A 251 17.30 35.48 6.01
C THR A 251 16.19 36.41 5.52
N ASP A 252 15.44 35.99 4.49
CA ASP A 252 14.38 36.78 3.85
C ASP A 252 12.96 36.45 4.38
N ILE A 253 12.86 35.75 5.51
CA ILE A 253 11.59 35.28 6.09
C ILE A 253 10.58 36.41 6.35
N LEU A 254 11.07 37.63 6.65
CA LEU A 254 10.24 38.80 6.94
C LEU A 254 9.64 39.45 5.70
N ASN A 255 10.25 39.29 4.53
CA ASN A 255 9.79 39.92 3.29
C ASN A 255 8.83 39.02 2.48
N LYS A 256 8.60 37.77 2.92
CA LYS A 256 7.66 36.85 2.29
C LYS A 256 6.22 37.34 2.51
N ARG A 257 5.44 37.35 1.42
CA ARG A 257 4.04 37.84 1.32
C ARG A 257 2.99 37.13 2.20
N GLU A 258 3.38 36.10 2.93
CA GLU A 258 2.48 35.29 3.76
C GLU A 258 2.29 35.91 5.15
N ALA A 259 1.23 35.51 5.86
CA ALA A 259 0.83 36.11 7.14
C ALA A 259 1.97 36.12 8.20
N TYR A 260 2.01 37.19 9.00
CA TYR A 260 3.04 37.46 10.02
C TYR A 260 3.18 36.38 11.12
N PHE A 261 2.12 35.61 11.37
CA PHE A 261 2.09 34.51 12.33
C PHE A 261 1.41 33.29 11.70
N ASP A 262 1.85 32.10 12.08
CA ASP A 262 1.24 30.84 11.63
C ASP A 262 0.96 29.93 12.83
N ASN A 263 -0.32 29.58 12.97
CA ASN A 263 -0.82 28.76 14.08
C ASN A 263 -0.73 27.25 13.76
N PHE A 264 -0.38 26.86 12.53
CA PHE A 264 -0.43 25.46 12.07
C PHE A 264 0.68 25.14 11.06
N VAL A 265 1.94 25.37 11.44
CA VAL A 265 3.06 24.82 10.68
C VAL A 265 3.29 23.39 11.13
N THR A 266 2.82 22.42 10.35
CA THR A 266 3.23 21.02 10.51
C THR A 266 4.67 20.90 9.98
N PRO A 267 5.65 20.52 10.83
CA PRO A 267 7.00 20.27 10.37
C PRO A 267 7.00 18.97 9.57
N VAL A 268 7.77 18.94 8.49
CA VAL A 268 8.09 17.70 7.78
C VAL A 268 9.45 17.25 8.28
N ILE A 269 9.51 16.10 8.95
CA ILE A 269 10.75 15.56 9.49
C ILE A 269 11.13 14.33 8.69
N LYS A 270 12.33 14.37 8.11
CA LYS A 270 12.90 13.29 7.34
C LYS A 270 14.16 12.79 8.03
N VAL A 271 14.14 11.56 8.52
CA VAL A 271 15.31 10.88 9.06
C VAL A 271 15.86 9.94 8.00
N SER A 272 17.11 10.16 7.58
CA SER A 272 17.82 9.34 6.61
C SER A 272 18.98 8.61 7.28
N TYR A 273 19.22 7.35 6.93
CA TYR A 273 20.32 6.56 7.47
C TYR A 273 20.79 5.49 6.48
N THR A 274 22.03 5.06 6.62
CA THR A 274 22.61 4.02 5.76
C THR A 274 22.71 2.71 6.53
N ARG A 275 22.14 1.63 5.99
CA ARG A 275 22.25 0.28 6.56
C ARG A 275 22.46 -0.75 5.46
N ASN A 276 23.42 -1.65 5.65
CA ASN A 276 23.76 -2.69 4.66
C ASN A 276 23.99 -2.12 3.24
N ARG A 277 24.69 -0.97 3.14
CA ARG A 277 24.94 -0.22 1.89
C ARG A 277 23.67 0.24 1.15
N LYS A 278 22.53 0.29 1.83
CA LYS A 278 21.29 0.88 1.31
C LYS A 278 20.92 2.10 2.14
N GLU A 279 20.59 3.19 1.45
CA GLU A 279 19.97 4.35 2.08
C GLU A 279 18.52 4.03 2.41
N GLN A 280 18.13 4.32 3.64
CA GLN A 280 16.76 4.23 4.13
C GLN A 280 16.35 5.59 4.65
N SER A 281 15.10 5.98 4.39
CA SER A 281 14.54 7.21 4.94
C SER A 281 13.14 6.97 5.52
N VAL A 282 12.84 7.73 6.55
CA VAL A 282 11.55 7.78 7.24
C VAL A 282 11.12 9.24 7.29
N GLU A 283 9.90 9.50 6.84
CA GLU A 283 9.31 10.85 6.82
C GLU A 283 8.05 10.83 7.68
N LYS A 284 7.86 11.88 8.50
CA LYS A 284 6.68 12.11 9.33
C LYS A 284 6.28 13.58 9.25
#